data_AF-A0A964YJ83-F1
#
_entry.id   AF-A0A964YJ83-F1
#
_cell.length_a   1.000
_cell.length_b   1.000
_cell.length_c   1.000
_cell.angle_alpha   90.00
_cell.angle_beta   90.00
_cell.angle_gamma   90.00
#
_symmetry.space_group_name_H-M   'P 1'
#
loop_
_entity.id
_entity.type
_entity.pdbx_description
1 polymer ?
#
loop_
_entity_poly.entity_id
_entity_poly.type
_entity_poly.pdbx_seq_one_letter_code
_entity_poly.pdbx_strand_id
1 'polypeptide(L)'
;MAILEMELPPIVLHASTQANNRDPHHVKFLHDAGIQRVVLARELNLDQIKEIHDTTDVELEFFVSGALCVSFSGNCYMSIAGGERSANRGSCAQNCRLPYNLIDGTGTTLIKNSHLLSIKDLDLSDQLPNLVEAGITSFKIEGRLKDVVYVKNNVSYLRKKLDEFLDENESYTKSSSGRVFYKFDAEMDRSFNRGYTDYFVNQRTAKIGSWESPKSQGQYIGKLLETKGKGYLIENSDVLNNGDGLYFINEQGEADGVQINVILNELVIPNNFKLIPEGTIIYRNSDAEFNRLVEREDSAIRKISVKLQFEEIASGFQLTAIDEDGYTTSSSIEVQKEIAKNEDVIEGIKKNLSKTGNTPFIVDEISINFTNNWFLASSKINEIRRIVLENLIDVRINSYHREEFKLNKTTHPYPITSL
;
A
#
# COMPACT_ATOMS: atom_id res chain seq x y z
N MET A 1 2.45 7.09 31.02
CA MET A 1 3.76 7.36 30.39
C MET A 1 4.95 6.67 31.08
N ALA A 2 4.75 5.62 31.90
CA ALA A 2 5.84 4.92 32.59
C ALA A 2 6.97 4.44 31.65
N ILE A 3 6.63 4.10 30.39
CA ILE A 3 7.62 3.70 29.38
C ILE A 3 8.66 4.80 29.09
N LEU A 4 8.28 6.08 29.19
CA LEU A 4 9.19 7.22 28.99
C LEU A 4 10.13 7.45 30.18
N GLU A 5 9.86 6.83 31.33
CA GLU A 5 10.73 6.87 32.50
C GLU A 5 11.71 5.69 32.55
N MET A 6 11.63 4.77 31.58
CA MET A 6 12.55 3.65 31.46
C MET A 6 13.83 4.06 30.72
N GLU A 7 14.90 3.28 30.92
CA GLU A 7 16.15 3.42 30.16
C GLU A 7 15.98 2.87 28.73
N LEU A 8 15.32 3.65 27.89
CA LEU A 8 15.12 3.31 26.48
C LEU A 8 16.33 3.73 25.62
N PRO A 9 16.66 2.98 24.55
CA PRO A 9 17.62 3.45 23.55
C PRO A 9 17.11 4.73 22.86
N PRO A 10 17.97 5.51 22.18
CA PRO A 10 17.57 6.72 21.48
C PRO A 10 16.75 6.37 20.23
N ILE A 11 15.46 6.14 20.43
CA ILE A 11 14.51 5.72 19.41
C ILE A 11 13.31 6.65 19.37
N VAL A 12 12.82 6.87 18.15
CA VAL A 12 11.55 7.57 17.91
C VAL A 12 10.41 6.74 18.50
N LEU A 13 9.50 7.38 19.24
CA LEU A 13 8.32 6.74 19.80
C LEU A 13 7.06 7.23 19.10
N HIS A 14 6.21 6.28 18.69
CA HIS A 14 4.92 6.54 18.09
C HIS A 14 3.80 6.07 19.03
N ALA A 15 2.73 6.85 19.15
CA ALA A 15 1.52 6.43 19.86
C ALA A 15 0.58 5.72 18.87
N SER A 16 0.35 4.42 19.06
CA SER A 16 -0.60 3.67 18.22
C SER A 16 -2.04 4.06 18.51
N THR A 17 -2.97 3.64 17.64
CA THR A 17 -4.41 3.88 17.83
C THR A 17 -4.94 3.41 19.17
N GLN A 18 -4.33 2.40 19.79
CA GLN A 18 -4.73 1.87 21.10
C GLN A 18 -4.53 2.86 22.26
N ALA A 19 -3.79 3.95 22.04
CA ALA A 19 -3.72 5.07 22.96
C ALA A 19 -4.99 5.96 22.94
N ASN A 20 -5.99 5.63 22.11
CA ASN A 20 -7.26 6.36 21.98
C ASN A 20 -7.05 7.81 21.52
N ASN A 21 -6.28 7.96 20.43
CA ASN A 21 -5.88 9.25 19.85
C ASN A 21 -7.03 9.88 19.06
N ARG A 22 -7.97 10.51 19.75
CA ARG A 22 -9.21 11.07 19.18
C ARG A 22 -9.56 12.48 19.64
N ASP A 23 -8.76 13.05 20.52
CA ASP A 23 -9.01 14.33 21.17
C ASP A 23 -7.78 15.24 20.98
N PRO A 24 -7.96 16.50 20.55
CA PRO A 24 -6.84 17.41 20.29
C PRO A 24 -5.93 17.63 21.50
N HIS A 25 -6.50 17.79 22.71
CA HIS A 25 -5.71 18.00 23.92
C HIS A 25 -4.91 16.75 24.30
N HIS A 26 -5.48 15.56 24.10
CA HIS A 26 -4.77 14.30 24.30
C HIS A 26 -3.59 14.13 23.34
N VAL A 27 -3.79 14.42 22.05
CA VAL A 27 -2.73 14.31 21.03
C VAL A 27 -1.62 15.33 21.30
N LYS A 28 -2.00 16.56 21.67
CA LYS A 28 -1.04 17.59 22.11
C LYS A 28 -0.23 17.14 23.32
N PHE A 29 -0.87 16.55 24.33
CA PHE A 29 -0.17 16.01 25.48
C PHE A 29 0.87 14.94 25.08
N LEU A 30 0.52 14.03 24.15
CA LEU A 30 1.45 13.01 23.67
C LEU A 30 2.67 13.66 23.00
N HIS A 31 2.45 14.68 22.17
CA HIS A 31 3.52 15.45 21.55
C HIS A 31 4.41 16.15 22.57
N ASP A 32 3.81 16.89 23.52
CA ASP A 32 4.53 17.60 24.59
C ASP A 32 5.30 16.61 25.50
N ALA A 33 4.85 15.37 25.57
CA ALA A 33 5.53 14.28 26.27
C ALA A 33 6.66 13.61 25.46
N GLY A 34 6.90 14.02 24.22
CA GLY A 34 8.00 13.56 23.38
C GLY A 34 7.64 12.51 22.33
N ILE A 35 6.35 12.17 22.15
CA ILE A 35 5.91 11.32 21.04
C ILE A 35 6.05 12.10 19.73
N GLN A 36 6.65 11.46 18.72
CA GLN A 36 6.95 12.13 17.44
C GLN A 36 5.89 11.86 16.36
N ARG A 37 5.13 10.77 16.49
CA ARG A 37 4.03 10.44 15.59
C ARG A 37 2.85 9.84 16.34
N VAL A 38 1.65 10.25 15.98
CA VAL A 38 0.40 9.77 16.58
C VAL A 38 -0.47 9.14 15.51
N VAL A 39 -0.80 7.86 15.71
CA VAL A 39 -1.72 7.13 14.83
C VAL A 39 -3.14 7.39 15.31
N LEU A 40 -3.90 8.18 14.57
CA LEU A 40 -5.22 8.62 14.96
C LEU A 40 -6.27 7.50 14.87
N ALA A 41 -7.30 7.62 15.70
CA ALA A 41 -8.42 6.69 15.75
C ALA A 41 -9.21 6.70 14.43
N ARG A 42 -9.61 5.52 13.94
CA ARG A 42 -10.26 5.39 12.62
C ARG A 42 -11.69 5.95 12.62
N GLU A 43 -12.29 6.09 13.80
CA GLU A 43 -13.62 6.62 14.03
C GLU A 43 -13.75 8.16 13.96
N LEU A 44 -12.66 8.87 13.62
CA LEU A 44 -12.66 10.32 13.41
C LEU A 44 -13.16 10.69 12.01
N ASN A 45 -13.77 11.88 11.90
CA ASN A 45 -14.06 12.52 10.62
C ASN A 45 -12.96 13.53 10.23
N LEU A 46 -13.03 14.06 9.00
CA LEU A 46 -12.04 15.01 8.47
C LEU A 46 -11.91 16.28 9.34
N ASP A 47 -13.03 16.86 9.78
CA ASP A 47 -13.01 18.08 10.61
C ASP A 47 -12.26 17.85 11.94
N GLN A 48 -12.49 16.70 12.58
CA GLN A 48 -11.81 16.33 13.82
C GLN A 48 -10.32 16.05 13.60
N ILE A 49 -9.95 15.46 12.46
CA ILE A 49 -8.54 15.28 12.10
C ILE A 49 -7.87 16.65 11.93
N LYS A 50 -8.54 17.58 11.24
CA LYS A 50 -8.03 18.94 11.03
C LYS A 50 -7.89 19.71 12.33
N GLU A 51 -8.87 19.62 13.23
CA GLU A 51 -8.81 20.21 14.57
C GLU A 51 -7.60 19.69 15.39
N ILE A 52 -7.33 18.39 15.32
CA ILE A 52 -6.17 17.78 15.97
C ILE A 52 -4.87 18.33 15.38
N HIS A 53 -4.77 18.39 14.05
CA HIS A 53 -3.60 18.93 13.35
C HIS A 53 -3.33 20.39 13.72
N ASP A 54 -4.37 21.22 13.74
CA ASP A 54 -4.24 22.66 14.05
C ASP A 54 -3.85 22.92 15.52
N THR A 55 -3.93 21.91 16.39
CA THR A 55 -3.61 22.01 17.82
C THR A 55 -2.14 21.66 18.14
N THR A 56 -1.46 20.92 17.27
CA THR A 56 -0.10 20.42 17.55
C THR A 56 0.69 20.03 16.29
N ASP A 57 2.00 20.25 16.32
CA ASP A 57 2.92 19.97 15.19
C ASP A 57 3.39 18.51 15.11
N VAL A 58 2.70 17.57 15.78
CA VAL A 58 3.12 16.16 15.77
C VAL A 58 2.75 15.50 14.46
N GLU A 59 3.58 14.57 13.96
CA GLU A 59 3.21 13.84 12.75
C GLU A 59 1.95 13.00 12.98
N LEU A 60 0.99 13.10 12.05
CA LEU A 60 -0.26 12.36 12.11
C LEU A 60 -0.26 11.21 11.11
N GLU A 61 -0.60 10.02 11.60
CA GLU A 61 -0.77 8.80 10.80
C GLU A 61 -2.22 8.33 10.83
N PHE A 62 -2.80 7.98 9.68
CA PHE A 62 -4.18 7.50 9.58
C PHE A 62 -4.27 6.20 8.78
N PHE A 63 -5.15 5.30 9.18
CA PHE A 63 -5.42 4.10 8.38
C PHE A 63 -6.28 4.46 7.17
N VAL A 64 -5.90 3.99 5.99
CA VAL A 64 -6.63 4.26 4.74
C VAL A 64 -7.22 3.01 4.09
N SER A 65 -6.78 1.83 4.50
CA SER A 65 -7.24 0.58 3.89
C SER A 65 -7.13 -0.62 4.81
N GLY A 66 -8.03 -1.59 4.59
CA GLY A 66 -7.98 -2.95 5.13
C GLY A 66 -8.92 -3.19 6.31
N ALA A 67 -8.70 -4.27 7.06
CA ALA A 67 -9.70 -4.76 8.02
C ALA A 67 -10.00 -3.75 9.14
N LEU A 68 -11.28 -3.41 9.34
CA LEU A 68 -11.73 -2.62 10.49
C LEU A 68 -11.93 -3.49 11.75
N CYS A 69 -11.73 -2.87 12.92
CA CYS A 69 -12.06 -3.45 14.22
C CYS A 69 -13.45 -3.00 14.65
N VAL A 70 -14.25 -3.92 15.21
CA VAL A 70 -15.55 -3.59 15.81
C VAL A 70 -15.39 -2.84 17.15
N SER A 71 -14.23 -2.98 17.80
CA SER A 71 -13.89 -2.24 19.01
C SER A 71 -13.28 -0.88 18.67
N PHE A 72 -13.68 0.14 19.42
CA PHE A 72 -13.17 1.51 19.29
C PHE A 72 -11.65 1.57 19.47
N SER A 73 -10.98 2.31 18.59
CA SER A 73 -9.52 2.52 18.64
C SER A 73 -8.68 1.23 18.72
N GLY A 74 -9.24 0.09 18.28
CA GLY A 74 -8.59 -1.22 18.38
C GLY A 74 -8.46 -1.78 19.80
N ASN A 75 -9.06 -1.12 20.80
CA ASN A 75 -8.99 -1.53 22.20
C ASN A 75 -9.98 -2.68 22.47
N CYS A 76 -9.56 -3.90 22.10
CA CYS A 76 -10.41 -5.07 22.12
C CYS A 76 -10.01 -6.06 23.22
N TYR A 77 -10.95 -6.29 24.15
CA TYR A 77 -10.83 -7.28 25.22
C TYR A 77 -11.51 -8.62 24.91
N MET A 78 -12.24 -8.72 23.79
CA MET A 78 -13.00 -9.93 23.46
C MET A 78 -12.10 -11.15 23.25
N SER A 79 -10.89 -10.97 22.70
CA SER A 79 -9.95 -12.09 22.51
C SER A 79 -9.45 -12.64 23.85
N ILE A 80 -9.12 -11.77 24.81
CA ILE A 80 -8.57 -12.20 26.11
C ILE A 80 -9.67 -12.71 27.04
N ALA A 81 -10.89 -12.18 26.94
CA ALA A 81 -12.04 -12.72 27.66
C ALA A 81 -12.39 -14.15 27.20
N GLY A 82 -12.10 -14.47 25.93
CA GLY A 82 -12.38 -15.78 25.33
C GLY A 82 -11.23 -16.79 25.36
N GLY A 83 -10.08 -16.46 25.95
CA GLY A 83 -8.90 -17.34 25.99
C GLY A 83 -7.59 -16.60 26.25
N GLU A 84 -6.45 -17.19 25.88
CA GLU A 84 -5.12 -16.63 26.22
C GLU A 84 -4.60 -15.56 25.24
N ARG A 85 -5.36 -15.27 24.18
CA ARG A 85 -4.94 -14.36 23.10
C ARG A 85 -5.39 -12.93 23.39
N SER A 86 -4.49 -11.96 23.33
CA SER A 86 -4.83 -10.54 23.48
C SER A 86 -4.67 -9.77 22.18
N ALA A 87 -5.77 -9.23 21.64
CA ALA A 87 -5.75 -8.32 20.51
C ALA A 87 -4.91 -7.07 20.81
N ASN A 88 -4.94 -6.63 22.07
CA ASN A 88 -4.16 -5.49 22.54
C ASN A 88 -2.63 -5.75 22.61
N ARG A 89 -2.21 -7.01 22.42
CA ARG A 89 -0.80 -7.43 22.33
C ARG A 89 -0.46 -7.99 20.94
N GLY A 90 -1.22 -7.60 19.91
CA GLY A 90 -1.03 -8.06 18.53
C GLY A 90 -1.55 -9.46 18.23
N SER A 91 -2.04 -10.22 19.22
CA SER A 91 -2.56 -11.58 19.05
C SER A 91 -4.09 -11.61 19.02
N CYS A 92 -4.69 -10.98 18.00
CA CYS A 92 -6.15 -10.98 17.84
C CYS A 92 -6.67 -12.37 17.45
N ALA A 93 -7.68 -12.88 18.18
CA ALA A 93 -8.34 -14.15 17.88
C ALA A 93 -9.43 -14.05 16.80
N GLN A 94 -9.76 -12.84 16.34
CA GLN A 94 -10.83 -12.56 15.37
C GLN A 94 -12.22 -13.04 15.79
N ASN A 95 -12.52 -13.04 17.10
CA ASN A 95 -13.84 -13.44 17.63
C ASN A 95 -15.00 -12.69 16.97
N CYS A 96 -14.82 -11.42 16.58
CA CYS A 96 -15.83 -10.64 15.86
C CYS A 96 -16.22 -11.22 14.47
N ARG A 97 -15.44 -12.16 13.94
CA ARG A 97 -15.69 -12.84 12.66
C ARG A 97 -16.42 -14.17 12.83
N LEU A 98 -16.70 -14.61 14.05
CA LEU A 98 -17.51 -15.82 14.31
C LEU A 98 -19.01 -15.56 14.08
N PRO A 99 -19.81 -16.60 13.82
CA PRO A 99 -21.26 -16.47 13.78
C PRO A 99 -21.84 -16.38 15.19
N TYR A 100 -22.90 -15.59 15.33
CA TYR A 100 -23.63 -15.32 16.57
C TYR A 100 -25.15 -15.39 16.35
N ASN A 101 -25.88 -15.59 17.44
CA ASN A 101 -27.33 -15.45 17.49
C ASN A 101 -27.70 -14.11 18.15
N LEU A 102 -28.59 -13.33 17.53
CA LEU A 102 -29.18 -12.15 18.16
C LEU A 102 -30.41 -12.60 18.97
N ILE A 103 -30.34 -12.46 20.29
CA ILE A 103 -31.42 -12.83 21.21
C ILE A 103 -31.90 -11.57 21.92
N ASP A 104 -33.20 -11.33 21.94
CA ASP A 104 -33.79 -10.18 22.62
C ASP A 104 -33.91 -10.39 24.14
N GLY A 105 -34.39 -9.36 24.85
CA GLY A 105 -34.58 -9.43 26.30
C GLY A 105 -35.63 -10.45 26.78
N THR A 106 -36.43 -11.02 25.87
CA THR A 106 -37.42 -12.07 26.16
C THR A 106 -36.87 -13.48 25.96
N GLY A 107 -35.64 -13.61 25.45
CA GLY A 107 -35.06 -14.89 25.07
C GLY A 107 -35.44 -15.34 23.65
N THR A 108 -36.15 -14.51 22.88
CA THR A 108 -36.52 -14.82 21.49
C THR A 108 -35.31 -14.59 20.59
N THR A 109 -34.95 -15.60 19.78
CA THR A 109 -33.87 -15.44 18.79
C THR A 109 -34.38 -14.72 17.55
N LEU A 110 -33.91 -13.49 17.35
CA LEU A 110 -34.26 -12.63 16.21
C LEU A 110 -33.47 -12.97 14.95
N ILE A 111 -32.17 -13.27 15.11
CA ILE A 111 -31.26 -13.65 14.02
C ILE A 111 -30.43 -14.84 14.47
N LYS A 112 -30.28 -15.85 13.61
CA LYS A 112 -29.47 -17.04 13.89
C LYS A 112 -28.23 -17.07 12.99
N ASN A 113 -27.14 -17.60 13.54
CA ASN A 113 -25.94 -18.00 12.81
C ASN A 113 -25.41 -16.92 11.84
N SER A 114 -25.34 -15.66 12.29
CA SER A 114 -24.92 -14.53 11.46
C SER A 114 -23.68 -13.85 12.02
N HIS A 115 -22.85 -13.24 11.17
CA HIS A 115 -21.61 -12.57 11.54
C HIS A 115 -21.87 -11.14 12.04
N LEU A 116 -22.71 -11.00 13.07
CA LEU A 116 -23.26 -9.72 13.55
C LEU A 116 -22.20 -8.66 13.96
N LEU A 117 -21.01 -9.11 14.34
CA LEU A 117 -19.89 -8.25 14.76
C LEU A 117 -18.83 -8.06 13.65
N SER A 118 -19.03 -8.71 12.50
CA SER A 118 -18.16 -8.57 11.34
C SER A 118 -18.51 -7.30 10.60
N ILE A 119 -17.50 -6.48 10.33
CA ILE A 119 -17.64 -5.21 9.61
C ILE A 119 -16.86 -5.25 8.30
N LYS A 120 -17.28 -4.41 7.37
CA LYS A 120 -16.63 -4.19 6.07
C LYS A 120 -15.19 -3.72 6.26
N ASP A 121 -14.41 -3.83 5.20
CA ASP A 121 -13.04 -3.32 5.19
C ASP A 121 -13.05 -1.80 4.94
N LEU A 122 -12.06 -1.10 5.49
CA LEU A 122 -11.85 0.31 5.26
C LEU A 122 -11.33 0.51 3.84
N ASP A 123 -11.89 1.49 3.15
CA ASP A 123 -11.33 2.04 1.91
C ASP A 123 -11.51 3.55 1.89
N LEU A 124 -10.38 4.26 2.03
CA LEU A 124 -10.28 5.71 1.98
C LEU A 124 -9.49 6.18 0.77
N SER A 125 -9.36 5.35 -0.27
CA SER A 125 -8.58 5.70 -1.47
C SER A 125 -9.05 7.00 -2.12
N ASP A 126 -10.37 7.19 -2.24
CA ASP A 126 -10.96 8.43 -2.77
C ASP A 126 -10.92 9.61 -1.77
N GLN A 127 -10.48 9.37 -0.53
CA GLN A 127 -10.35 10.39 0.51
C GLN A 127 -8.90 10.79 0.77
N LEU A 128 -7.93 10.21 0.05
CA LEU A 128 -6.51 10.54 0.22
C LEU A 128 -6.24 12.05 0.09
N PRO A 129 -6.77 12.78 -0.93
CA PRO A 129 -6.58 14.23 -1.01
C PRO A 129 -7.05 14.97 0.25
N ASN A 130 -8.29 14.69 0.68
CA ASN A 130 -8.90 15.32 1.84
C ASN A 130 -8.13 15.01 3.14
N LEU A 131 -7.58 13.80 3.26
CA LEU A 131 -6.76 13.41 4.42
C LEU A 131 -5.41 14.14 4.44
N VAL A 132 -4.76 14.32 3.27
CA VAL A 132 -3.54 15.13 3.19
C VAL A 132 -3.83 16.56 3.62
N GLU A 133 -4.88 17.17 3.08
CA GLU A 133 -5.30 18.54 3.43
C GLU A 133 -5.69 18.69 4.90
N ALA A 134 -6.28 17.64 5.50
CA ALA A 134 -6.59 17.61 6.93
C ALA A 134 -5.34 17.51 7.83
N GLY A 135 -4.14 17.30 7.25
CA GLY A 135 -2.86 17.26 7.97
C GLY A 135 -2.28 15.86 8.18
N ILE A 136 -2.80 14.83 7.54
CA ILE A 136 -2.20 13.48 7.58
C ILE A 136 -0.99 13.41 6.65
N THR A 137 0.16 13.04 7.21
CA THR A 137 1.42 12.91 6.45
C THR A 137 1.87 11.46 6.29
N SER A 138 1.25 10.53 7.03
CA SER A 138 1.56 9.10 6.95
C SER A 138 0.30 8.25 6.80
N PHE A 139 0.26 7.42 5.77
CA PHE A 139 -0.88 6.54 5.49
C PHE A 139 -0.58 5.10 5.86
N LYS A 140 -1.49 4.49 6.60
CA LYS A 140 -1.35 3.13 7.12
C LYS A 140 -2.31 2.16 6.45
N ILE A 141 -1.78 1.00 6.08
CA ILE A 141 -2.53 -0.07 5.44
C ILE A 141 -2.54 -1.28 6.38
N GLU A 142 -3.72 -1.86 6.63
CA GLU A 142 -3.87 -3.08 7.43
C GLU A 142 -3.56 -4.33 6.59
N GLY A 143 -2.29 -4.76 6.62
CA GLY A 143 -1.78 -5.91 5.86
C GLY A 143 -1.57 -7.19 6.69
N ARG A 144 -1.98 -7.26 7.96
CA ARG A 144 -1.71 -8.43 8.80
C ARG A 144 -2.44 -9.67 8.26
N LEU A 145 -1.71 -10.79 8.14
CA LEU A 145 -2.19 -12.06 7.55
C LEU A 145 -2.62 -11.95 6.08
N LYS A 146 -2.11 -10.95 5.34
CA LYS A 146 -2.36 -10.78 3.91
C LYS A 146 -1.19 -11.33 3.09
N ASP A 147 -1.50 -11.81 1.89
CA ASP A 147 -0.52 -12.34 0.96
C ASP A 147 0.19 -11.23 0.16
N VAL A 148 1.17 -11.63 -0.64
CA VAL A 148 1.95 -10.71 -1.49
C VAL A 148 1.08 -10.00 -2.53
N VAL A 149 0.02 -10.66 -3.04
CA VAL A 149 -0.89 -10.09 -4.04
C VAL A 149 -1.65 -8.92 -3.43
N TYR A 150 -2.26 -9.12 -2.27
CA TYR A 150 -2.97 -8.07 -1.54
C TYR A 150 -2.06 -6.88 -1.26
N VAL A 151 -0.84 -7.14 -0.75
CA VAL A 151 0.10 -6.06 -0.40
C VAL A 151 0.53 -5.28 -1.64
N LYS A 152 0.97 -5.95 -2.71
CA LYS A 152 1.39 -5.27 -3.93
C LYS A 152 0.23 -4.51 -4.57
N ASN A 153 -0.94 -5.12 -4.69
CA ASN A 153 -2.10 -4.51 -5.31
C ASN A 153 -2.54 -3.25 -4.56
N ASN A 154 -2.82 -3.37 -3.25
CA ASN A 154 -3.38 -2.26 -2.48
C ASN A 154 -2.37 -1.11 -2.32
N VAL A 155 -1.09 -1.42 -2.08
CA VAL A 155 -0.04 -0.39 -2.01
C VAL A 155 0.11 0.32 -3.35
N SER A 156 0.09 -0.42 -4.46
CA SER A 156 0.20 0.16 -5.80
C SER A 156 -0.98 1.07 -6.14
N TYR A 157 -2.21 0.65 -5.82
CA TYR A 157 -3.41 1.44 -6.07
C TYR A 157 -3.40 2.76 -5.28
N LEU A 158 -3.16 2.67 -3.97
CA LEU A 158 -3.09 3.85 -3.10
C LEU A 158 -1.91 4.76 -3.47
N ARG A 159 -0.79 4.19 -3.90
CA ARG A 159 0.37 4.97 -4.33
C ARG A 159 0.10 5.74 -5.62
N LYS A 160 -0.56 5.13 -6.62
CA LYS A 160 -0.98 5.82 -7.85
C LYS A 160 -1.89 7.01 -7.54
N LYS A 161 -2.91 6.81 -6.70
CA LYS A 161 -3.81 7.88 -6.24
C LYS A 161 -3.07 9.03 -5.53
N LEU A 162 -2.09 8.69 -4.68
CA LEU A 162 -1.28 9.69 -4.00
C LEU A 162 -0.34 10.44 -4.95
N ASP A 163 0.30 9.73 -5.89
CA ASP A 163 1.17 10.36 -6.89
C ASP A 163 0.36 11.29 -7.81
N GLU A 164 -0.85 10.88 -8.24
CA GLU A 164 -1.79 11.74 -8.98
C GLU A 164 -2.10 13.04 -8.21
N PHE A 165 -2.41 12.95 -6.91
CA PHE A 165 -2.62 14.12 -6.07
C PHE A 165 -1.38 15.02 -5.98
N LEU A 166 -0.19 14.43 -5.82
CA LEU A 166 1.06 15.20 -5.69
C LEU A 166 1.44 15.92 -6.99
N ASP A 167 1.21 15.28 -8.14
CA ASP A 167 1.49 15.88 -9.46
C ASP A 167 0.60 17.11 -9.73
N GLU A 168 -0.60 17.16 -9.15
CA GLU A 168 -1.54 18.28 -9.26
C GLU A 168 -1.34 19.36 -8.18
N ASN A 169 -0.54 19.12 -7.14
CA ASN A 169 -0.43 19.99 -5.97
C ASN A 169 1.03 20.29 -5.57
N GLU A 170 1.56 21.43 -6.06
CA GLU A 170 2.95 21.88 -5.81
C GLU A 170 3.27 22.17 -4.33
N SER A 171 2.27 22.30 -3.46
CA SER A 171 2.47 22.56 -2.03
C SER A 171 2.90 21.31 -1.25
N TYR A 172 2.80 20.13 -1.85
CA TYR A 172 3.14 18.86 -1.22
C TYR A 172 4.27 18.17 -1.98
N THR A 173 5.02 17.33 -1.27
CA THR A 173 6.04 16.49 -1.88
C THR A 173 6.04 15.10 -1.27
N LYS A 174 6.42 14.10 -2.06
CA LYS A 174 6.69 12.75 -1.56
C LYS A 174 7.88 12.79 -0.58
N SER A 175 7.80 11.98 0.48
CA SER A 175 8.92 11.74 1.40
C SER A 175 9.94 10.73 0.85
N SER A 176 9.56 9.96 -0.17
CA SER A 176 10.37 8.89 -0.75
C SER A 176 11.02 9.31 -2.06
N SER A 177 12.28 8.95 -2.29
CA SER A 177 12.90 9.04 -3.63
C SER A 177 12.28 8.04 -4.60
N GLY A 178 12.47 8.25 -5.90
CA GLY A 178 12.12 7.30 -6.94
C GLY A 178 10.65 7.30 -7.32
N ARG A 179 10.35 6.53 -8.36
CA ARG A 179 9.01 6.25 -8.86
C ARG A 179 8.85 4.76 -9.13
N VAL A 180 7.63 4.28 -9.09
CA VAL A 180 7.31 2.85 -9.20
C VAL A 180 6.70 2.56 -10.56
N PHE A 181 7.18 1.49 -11.19
CA PHE A 181 6.68 0.99 -12.46
C PHE A 181 5.93 -0.31 -12.23
N TYR A 182 4.70 -0.37 -12.72
CA TYR A 182 3.81 -1.50 -12.54
C TYR A 182 3.63 -2.25 -13.87
N LYS A 183 3.57 -3.58 -13.80
CA LYS A 183 3.20 -4.46 -14.93
C LYS A 183 1.77 -4.97 -14.82
N PHE A 184 0.97 -4.39 -13.93
CA PHE A 184 -0.40 -4.74 -13.66
C PHE A 184 -1.22 -3.50 -13.32
N ASP A 185 -2.53 -3.60 -13.51
CA ASP A 185 -3.50 -2.57 -13.14
C ASP A 185 -4.09 -2.89 -11.77
N ALA A 186 -3.63 -2.12 -10.79
CA ALA A 186 -4.04 -2.25 -9.41
C ALA A 186 -5.46 -1.70 -9.21
N GLU A 187 -6.28 -2.40 -8.44
CA GLU A 187 -7.65 -2.02 -8.08
C GLU A 187 -7.99 -2.60 -6.70
N MET A 188 -8.65 -1.83 -5.84
CA MET A 188 -8.93 -2.26 -4.46
C MET A 188 -9.73 -3.57 -4.39
N ASP A 189 -10.71 -3.78 -5.26
CA ASP A 189 -11.63 -4.93 -5.21
C ASP A 189 -11.07 -6.22 -5.85
N ARG A 190 -9.92 -6.16 -6.53
CA ARG A 190 -9.20 -7.33 -7.07
C ARG A 190 -8.42 -8.14 -6.04
N SER A 191 -8.37 -7.65 -4.80
CA SER A 191 -7.77 -8.35 -3.66
C SER A 191 -8.81 -8.64 -2.58
N PHE A 192 -8.41 -9.43 -1.58
CA PHE A 192 -9.30 -9.78 -0.46
C PHE A 192 -10.01 -8.56 0.11
N ASN A 193 -11.35 -8.61 0.14
CA ASN A 193 -12.17 -7.62 0.85
C ASN A 193 -13.51 -8.22 1.28
N ARG A 194 -14.17 -7.59 2.26
CA ARG A 194 -15.52 -7.96 2.74
C ARG A 194 -16.55 -6.88 2.37
N GLY A 195 -16.39 -6.32 1.17
CA GLY A 195 -16.97 -5.04 0.83
C GLY A 195 -16.30 -3.88 1.59
N TYR A 196 -16.66 -2.66 1.21
CA TYR A 196 -16.00 -1.45 1.64
C TYR A 196 -16.91 -0.46 2.37
N THR A 197 -16.28 0.32 3.24
CA THR A 197 -16.86 1.48 3.92
C THR A 197 -15.78 2.52 4.13
N ASP A 198 -16.17 3.79 4.04
CA ASP A 198 -15.39 4.95 4.48
C ASP A 198 -15.45 5.17 6.01
N TYR A 199 -16.15 4.26 6.70
CA TYR A 199 -16.44 4.26 8.11
C TYR A 199 -17.11 5.57 8.57
N PHE A 200 -16.36 6.50 9.16
CA PHE A 200 -16.88 7.78 9.66
C PHE A 200 -16.15 9.00 9.10
N VAL A 201 -15.24 8.83 8.13
CA VAL A 201 -14.35 9.91 7.65
C VAL A 201 -15.14 11.13 7.13
N ASN A 202 -16.24 10.87 6.40
CA ASN A 202 -17.16 11.89 5.91
C ASN A 202 -18.29 12.11 6.92
N GLN A 203 -19.01 11.04 7.25
CA GLN A 203 -20.13 11.05 8.20
C GLN A 203 -20.49 9.62 8.63
N ARG A 204 -21.29 9.50 9.69
CA ARG A 204 -21.76 8.18 10.15
C ARG A 204 -22.86 7.63 9.22
N THR A 205 -22.69 6.38 8.80
CA THR A 205 -23.71 5.64 8.02
C THR A 205 -24.15 4.37 8.74
N ALA A 206 -25.36 3.89 8.43
CA ALA A 206 -25.98 2.77 9.15
C ALA A 206 -25.48 1.37 8.75
N LYS A 207 -24.75 1.20 7.63
CA LYS A 207 -24.49 -0.11 7.00
C LYS A 207 -23.01 -0.43 6.83
N ILE A 208 -22.30 -0.48 7.95
CA ILE A 208 -20.87 -0.84 8.02
C ILE A 208 -20.62 -2.33 8.31
N GLY A 209 -21.67 -3.10 8.58
CA GLY A 209 -21.62 -4.54 8.83
C GLY A 209 -21.39 -5.36 7.56
N SER A 210 -20.74 -6.52 7.72
CA SER A 210 -20.60 -7.61 6.74
C SER A 210 -21.10 -8.88 7.40
N TRP A 211 -22.43 -8.96 7.59
CA TRP A 211 -23.10 -9.95 8.44
C TRP A 211 -23.31 -11.30 7.75
N GLU A 212 -23.30 -11.30 6.43
CA GLU A 212 -23.47 -12.46 5.56
C GLU A 212 -22.24 -13.37 5.64
N SER A 213 -21.03 -12.78 5.64
CA SER A 213 -19.79 -13.55 5.65
C SER A 213 -18.56 -12.70 6.02
N PRO A 214 -17.54 -13.29 6.68
CA PRO A 214 -16.23 -12.69 6.86
C PRO A 214 -15.25 -13.04 5.73
N LYS A 215 -15.68 -13.86 4.75
CA LYS A 215 -14.85 -14.31 3.61
C LYS A 215 -14.65 -13.18 2.59
N SER A 216 -13.71 -13.40 1.66
CA SER A 216 -13.48 -12.50 0.55
C SER A 216 -14.69 -12.51 -0.40
N GLN A 217 -15.29 -11.33 -0.61
CA GLN A 217 -16.31 -11.09 -1.62
C GLN A 217 -15.65 -10.83 -2.98
N GLY A 218 -14.65 -9.95 -3.03
CA GLY A 218 -13.91 -9.63 -4.25
C GLY A 218 -14.64 -8.68 -5.20
N GLN A 219 -14.28 -8.72 -6.46
CA GLN A 219 -14.73 -7.79 -7.50
C GLN A 219 -16.12 -8.17 -8.02
N TYR A 220 -17.00 -7.19 -8.24
CA TYR A 220 -18.29 -7.42 -8.87
C TYR A 220 -18.09 -7.77 -10.35
N ILE A 221 -18.67 -8.89 -10.80
CA ILE A 221 -18.59 -9.30 -12.21
C ILE A 221 -19.92 -9.02 -12.91
N GLY A 222 -21.04 -9.41 -12.30
CA GLY A 222 -22.34 -9.28 -12.92
C GLY A 222 -23.36 -10.25 -12.33
N LYS A 223 -24.43 -10.53 -13.06
CA LYS A 223 -25.45 -11.52 -12.68
C LYS A 223 -25.31 -12.80 -13.48
N LEU A 224 -25.74 -13.92 -12.89
CA LEU A 224 -26.01 -15.13 -13.64
C LEU A 224 -27.19 -14.89 -14.59
N LEU A 225 -26.99 -15.10 -15.88
CA LEU A 225 -28.01 -14.97 -16.90
C LEU A 225 -28.78 -16.28 -17.09
N GLU A 226 -28.07 -17.40 -17.21
CA GLU A 226 -28.65 -18.71 -17.50
C GLU A 226 -27.69 -19.81 -17.06
N THR A 227 -28.21 -20.97 -16.64
CA THR A 227 -27.42 -22.19 -16.47
C THR A 227 -27.64 -23.13 -17.65
N LYS A 228 -26.58 -23.44 -18.42
CA LYS A 228 -26.63 -24.38 -19.55
C LYS A 228 -25.87 -25.66 -19.21
N GLY A 229 -26.61 -26.74 -18.95
CA GLY A 229 -26.02 -28.02 -18.55
C GLY A 229 -25.27 -27.88 -17.22
N LYS A 230 -23.93 -27.98 -17.25
CA LYS A 230 -23.06 -27.79 -16.09
C LYS A 230 -22.25 -26.48 -16.12
N GLY A 231 -22.63 -25.53 -16.96
CA GLY A 231 -21.95 -24.24 -17.07
C GLY A 231 -22.88 -23.06 -16.85
N TYR A 232 -22.26 -21.91 -16.55
CA TYR A 232 -22.93 -20.66 -16.24
C TYR A 232 -22.69 -19.65 -17.36
N LEU A 233 -23.75 -19.01 -17.82
CA LEU A 233 -23.66 -17.78 -18.59
C LEU A 233 -23.78 -16.62 -17.60
N ILE A 234 -22.72 -15.83 -17.46
CA ILE A 234 -22.63 -14.74 -16.47
C ILE A 234 -22.43 -13.44 -17.25
N GLU A 235 -23.05 -12.35 -16.80
CA GLU A 235 -22.76 -11.01 -17.31
C GLU A 235 -21.25 -10.73 -17.21
N ASN A 236 -20.68 -10.12 -18.26
CA ASN A 236 -19.25 -9.79 -18.34
C ASN A 236 -18.32 -11.01 -18.14
N SER A 237 -18.71 -12.20 -18.60
CA SER A 237 -17.86 -13.40 -18.51
C SER A 237 -16.55 -13.28 -19.30
N ASP A 238 -16.42 -12.29 -20.18
CA ASP A 238 -15.22 -11.97 -20.96
C ASP A 238 -14.04 -11.50 -20.11
N VAL A 239 -14.28 -10.98 -18.89
CA VAL A 239 -13.22 -10.56 -17.96
C VAL A 239 -12.73 -11.68 -17.04
N LEU A 240 -13.39 -12.85 -17.08
CA LEU A 240 -13.10 -14.01 -16.25
C LEU A 240 -12.04 -14.90 -16.89
N ASN A 241 -11.25 -15.56 -16.05
CA ASN A 241 -10.18 -16.46 -16.46
C ASN A 241 -10.35 -17.88 -15.92
N ASN A 242 -9.73 -18.84 -16.61
CA ASN A 242 -9.60 -20.19 -16.09
C ASN A 242 -8.81 -20.16 -14.76
N GLY A 243 -9.37 -20.82 -13.75
CA GLY A 243 -8.82 -20.85 -12.39
C GLY A 243 -9.37 -19.76 -11.46
N ASP A 244 -10.14 -18.79 -11.96
CA ASP A 244 -10.75 -17.75 -11.11
C ASP A 244 -11.69 -18.37 -10.07
N GLY A 245 -11.78 -17.71 -8.91
CA GLY A 245 -12.73 -18.01 -7.87
C GLY A 245 -13.97 -17.14 -8.02
N LEU A 246 -15.15 -17.77 -8.07
CA LEU A 246 -16.44 -17.10 -8.04
C LEU A 246 -17.02 -17.15 -6.63
N TYR A 247 -17.66 -16.05 -6.23
CA TYR A 247 -18.36 -15.87 -4.97
C TYR A 247 -19.78 -15.39 -5.22
N PHE A 248 -20.74 -15.91 -4.46
CA PHE A 248 -22.14 -15.49 -4.48
C PHE A 248 -22.84 -15.83 -3.16
N ILE A 249 -24.00 -15.23 -2.95
CA ILE A 249 -24.91 -15.60 -1.86
C ILE A 249 -25.93 -16.60 -2.41
N ASN A 250 -26.07 -17.76 -1.77
CA ASN A 250 -27.02 -18.78 -2.19
C ASN A 250 -28.46 -18.45 -1.74
N GLU A 251 -29.43 -19.29 -2.11
CA GLU A 251 -30.85 -19.10 -1.75
C GLU A 251 -31.12 -19.13 -0.24
N GLN A 252 -30.22 -19.74 0.55
CA GLN A 252 -30.30 -19.77 2.01
C GLN A 252 -29.73 -18.49 2.65
N GLY A 253 -29.25 -17.53 1.84
CA GLY A 253 -28.61 -16.31 2.32
C GLY A 253 -27.18 -16.52 2.81
N GLU A 254 -26.55 -17.65 2.48
CA GLU A 254 -25.21 -18.01 2.92
C GLU A 254 -24.18 -17.76 1.81
N ALA A 255 -22.97 -17.37 2.23
CA ALA A 255 -21.86 -17.17 1.32
C ALA A 255 -21.31 -18.49 0.76
N ASP A 256 -21.33 -18.61 -0.56
CA ASP A 256 -20.86 -19.77 -1.30
C ASP A 256 -19.96 -19.35 -2.48
N GLY A 257 -19.34 -20.32 -3.13
CA GLY A 257 -18.46 -20.11 -4.27
C GLY A 257 -18.05 -21.39 -4.98
N VAL A 258 -17.46 -21.20 -6.16
CA VAL A 258 -16.91 -22.25 -7.02
C VAL A 258 -15.64 -21.74 -7.70
N GLN A 259 -14.76 -22.63 -8.14
CA GLN A 259 -13.62 -22.25 -8.97
C GLN A 259 -13.92 -22.58 -10.43
N ILE A 260 -13.58 -21.67 -11.34
CA ILE A 260 -13.69 -21.88 -12.78
C ILE A 260 -12.65 -22.92 -13.19
N ASN A 261 -13.11 -24.02 -13.77
CA ASN A 261 -12.23 -25.02 -14.37
C ASN A 261 -11.84 -24.59 -15.80
N VAL A 262 -12.85 -24.28 -16.62
CA VAL A 262 -12.65 -23.87 -18.01
C VAL A 262 -13.78 -22.96 -18.48
N ILE A 263 -13.47 -22.01 -19.37
CA ILE A 263 -14.44 -21.20 -20.09
C ILE A 263 -14.46 -21.66 -21.55
N LEU A 264 -15.64 -22.05 -22.06
CA LEU A 264 -15.84 -22.52 -23.44
C LEU A 264 -16.98 -21.75 -24.09
N ASN A 265 -16.69 -20.99 -25.15
CA ASN A 265 -17.69 -20.17 -25.85
C ASN A 265 -18.56 -19.36 -24.87
N GLU A 266 -17.91 -18.56 -24.01
CA GLU A 266 -18.54 -17.73 -22.95
C GLU A 266 -19.18 -18.51 -21.79
N LEU A 267 -19.30 -19.84 -21.90
CA LEU A 267 -19.85 -20.65 -20.83
C LEU A 267 -18.78 -20.95 -19.78
N VAL A 268 -19.01 -20.47 -18.55
CA VAL A 268 -18.13 -20.66 -17.40
C VAL A 268 -18.43 -22.01 -16.74
N ILE A 269 -17.51 -22.95 -16.85
CA ILE A 269 -17.67 -24.31 -16.31
C ILE A 269 -16.87 -24.43 -15.00
N PRO A 270 -17.55 -24.60 -13.84
CA PRO A 270 -16.87 -24.76 -12.56
C PRO A 270 -16.26 -26.15 -12.40
N ASN A 271 -15.30 -26.27 -11.47
CA ASN A 271 -14.74 -27.56 -11.05
C ASN A 271 -15.76 -28.42 -10.28
N ASN A 272 -16.69 -27.79 -9.58
CA ASN A 272 -17.80 -28.40 -8.87
C ASN A 272 -19.07 -27.65 -9.20
N PHE A 273 -19.99 -28.31 -9.90
CA PHE A 273 -21.24 -27.70 -10.32
C PHE A 273 -22.17 -27.47 -9.12
N LYS A 274 -22.70 -26.25 -9.03
CA LYS A 274 -23.75 -25.86 -8.09
C LYS A 274 -24.92 -25.25 -8.85
N LEU A 275 -26.14 -25.51 -8.41
CA LEU A 275 -27.29 -24.80 -8.96
C LEU A 275 -27.27 -23.37 -8.40
N ILE A 276 -27.28 -22.37 -9.28
CA ILE A 276 -27.33 -20.96 -8.92
C ILE A 276 -28.57 -20.38 -9.60
N PRO A 277 -29.48 -19.70 -8.88
CA PRO A 277 -30.65 -19.08 -9.49
C PRO A 277 -30.27 -17.99 -10.49
N GLU A 278 -31.01 -17.88 -11.58
CA GLU A 278 -30.87 -16.77 -12.53
C GLU A 278 -31.08 -15.42 -11.82
N GLY A 279 -30.30 -14.42 -12.21
CA GLY A 279 -30.27 -13.11 -11.57
C GLY A 279 -29.40 -13.02 -10.31
N THR A 280 -28.84 -14.13 -9.81
CA THR A 280 -27.91 -14.12 -8.67
C THR A 280 -26.69 -13.28 -9.01
N ILE A 281 -26.29 -12.39 -8.10
CA ILE A 281 -25.08 -11.58 -8.26
C ILE A 281 -23.84 -12.44 -8.05
N ILE A 282 -22.91 -12.34 -8.99
CA ILE A 282 -21.64 -13.04 -9.02
C ILE A 282 -20.49 -12.04 -8.83
N TYR A 283 -19.60 -12.39 -7.91
CA TYR A 283 -18.33 -11.72 -7.67
C TYR A 283 -17.16 -12.65 -8.03
N ARG A 284 -15.99 -12.07 -8.30
CA ARG A 284 -14.71 -12.76 -8.43
C ARG A 284 -13.88 -12.53 -7.18
N ASN A 285 -13.72 -13.57 -6.36
CA ASN A 285 -12.97 -13.50 -5.11
C ASN A 285 -11.51 -13.96 -5.22
N SER A 286 -11.12 -14.48 -6.40
CA SER A 286 -9.75 -14.80 -6.76
C SER A 286 -9.58 -14.64 -8.27
N ASP A 287 -8.62 -13.82 -8.70
CA ASP A 287 -8.28 -13.61 -10.12
C ASP A 287 -6.96 -14.33 -10.42
N ALA A 288 -7.04 -15.49 -11.05
CA ALA A 288 -5.90 -16.38 -11.20
C ALA A 288 -4.81 -15.81 -12.12
N GLU A 289 -5.18 -15.04 -13.14
CA GLU A 289 -4.22 -14.41 -14.04
C GLU A 289 -3.54 -13.21 -13.36
N PHE A 290 -4.32 -12.36 -12.71
CA PHE A 290 -3.82 -11.23 -11.96
C PHE A 290 -2.87 -11.66 -10.84
N ASN A 291 -3.25 -12.69 -10.08
CA ASN A 291 -2.41 -13.23 -9.02
C ASN A 291 -1.05 -13.65 -9.58
N ARG A 292 -1.02 -14.42 -10.68
CA ARG A 292 0.23 -14.84 -11.33
C ARG A 292 1.06 -13.65 -11.80
N LEU A 293 0.42 -12.61 -12.34
CA LEU A 293 1.10 -11.40 -12.82
C LEU A 293 1.72 -10.61 -11.66
N VAL A 294 0.98 -10.43 -10.57
CA VAL A 294 1.39 -9.64 -9.39
C VAL A 294 2.46 -10.37 -8.56
N GLU A 295 2.38 -11.69 -8.46
CA GLU A 295 3.35 -12.52 -7.73
C GLU A 295 4.77 -12.42 -8.27
N ARG A 296 4.93 -12.14 -9.58
CA ARG A 296 6.25 -11.95 -10.19
C ARG A 296 7.06 -10.88 -9.47
N GLU A 297 8.35 -11.11 -9.27
CA GLU A 297 9.24 -10.13 -8.60
C GLU A 297 9.31 -8.80 -9.35
N ASP A 298 9.23 -8.84 -10.69
CA ASP A 298 9.33 -7.68 -11.57
C ASP A 298 7.98 -6.98 -11.83
N SER A 299 6.92 -7.33 -11.08
CA SER A 299 5.58 -6.79 -11.27
C SER A 299 5.41 -5.35 -10.79
N ALA A 300 6.17 -4.94 -9.78
CA ALA A 300 6.23 -3.58 -9.25
C ALA A 300 7.68 -3.24 -8.90
N ILE A 301 8.31 -2.34 -9.68
CA ILE A 301 9.72 -2.00 -9.53
C ILE A 301 9.86 -0.52 -9.24
N ARG A 302 10.47 -0.17 -8.10
CA ARG A 302 10.89 1.20 -7.80
C ARG A 302 12.23 1.49 -8.48
N LYS A 303 12.32 2.62 -9.19
CA LYS A 303 13.58 3.15 -9.72
C LYS A 303 13.78 4.59 -9.27
N ILE A 304 15.03 4.93 -8.98
CA ILE A 304 15.50 6.25 -8.56
C ILE A 304 16.05 6.96 -9.80
N SER A 305 15.65 8.21 -10.00
CA SER A 305 16.12 8.99 -11.15
C SER A 305 17.61 9.31 -11.02
N VAL A 306 18.34 9.19 -12.12
CA VAL A 306 19.74 9.61 -12.22
C VAL A 306 19.96 10.42 -13.49
N LYS A 307 20.72 11.50 -13.34
CA LYS A 307 21.29 12.30 -14.42
C LYS A 307 22.72 11.86 -14.65
N LEU A 308 23.09 11.62 -15.91
CA LEU A 308 24.43 11.26 -16.30
C LEU A 308 25.08 12.40 -17.07
N GLN A 309 26.24 12.85 -16.62
CA GLN A 309 27.04 13.87 -17.30
C GLN A 309 28.33 13.22 -17.77
N PHE A 310 28.55 13.17 -19.08
CA PHE A 310 29.72 12.54 -19.67
C PHE A 310 30.61 13.57 -20.33
N GLU A 311 31.79 13.77 -19.78
CA GLU A 311 32.67 14.88 -20.12
C GLU A 311 34.01 14.39 -20.63
N GLU A 312 34.60 15.17 -21.52
CA GLU A 312 35.95 14.97 -21.98
C GLU A 312 36.97 15.52 -20.95
N ILE A 313 37.96 14.72 -20.58
CA ILE A 313 39.09 15.13 -19.72
C ILE A 313 40.41 14.93 -20.45
N ALA A 314 41.52 15.50 -19.96
CA ALA A 314 42.81 15.46 -20.66
C ALA A 314 43.25 14.04 -21.10
N SER A 315 43.15 13.05 -20.19
CA SER A 315 43.59 11.66 -20.42
C SER A 315 42.51 10.71 -20.95
N GLY A 316 41.29 11.18 -21.21
CA GLY A 316 40.18 10.33 -21.65
C GLY A 316 38.81 10.97 -21.38
N PHE A 317 37.95 10.27 -20.63
CA PHE A 317 36.58 10.71 -20.36
C PHE A 317 36.18 10.48 -18.89
N GLN A 318 35.29 11.31 -18.38
CA GLN A 318 34.73 11.20 -17.03
C GLN A 318 33.21 11.16 -17.09
N LEU A 319 32.61 10.14 -16.48
CA LEU A 319 31.17 10.03 -16.31
C LEU A 319 30.82 10.34 -14.85
N THR A 320 29.93 11.32 -14.66
CA THR A 320 29.37 11.71 -13.37
C THR A 320 27.91 11.30 -13.33
N ALA A 321 27.48 10.67 -12.24
CA ALA A 321 26.09 10.29 -11.98
C ALA A 321 25.57 11.09 -10.77
N ILE A 322 24.40 11.72 -10.94
CA ILE A 322 23.75 12.53 -9.91
C ILE A 322 22.32 12.02 -9.76
N ASP A 323 21.95 11.51 -8.59
CA ASP A 323 20.57 11.06 -8.35
C ASP A 323 19.63 12.19 -7.89
N GLU A 324 18.33 11.88 -7.81
CA GLU A 324 17.30 12.86 -7.43
C GLU A 324 17.40 13.38 -5.98
N ASP A 325 18.15 12.71 -5.11
CA ASP A 325 18.44 13.20 -3.76
C ASP A 325 19.75 13.99 -3.69
N GLY A 326 20.45 14.17 -4.82
CA GLY A 326 21.68 14.93 -4.95
C GLY A 326 22.96 14.14 -4.69
N TYR A 327 22.88 12.83 -4.43
CA TYR A 327 24.11 12.03 -4.30
C TYR A 327 24.83 11.98 -5.63
N THR A 328 26.15 12.22 -5.57
CA THR A 328 26.98 12.40 -6.76
C THR A 328 28.20 11.49 -6.70
N THR A 329 28.47 10.78 -7.79
CA THR A 329 29.69 9.99 -7.98
C THR A 329 30.25 10.21 -9.37
N SER A 330 31.57 10.08 -9.51
CA SER A 330 32.25 10.20 -10.80
C SER A 330 33.22 9.04 -10.98
N SER A 331 33.35 8.57 -12.22
CA SER A 331 34.36 7.59 -12.63
C SER A 331 35.01 8.07 -13.92
N SER A 332 36.29 7.78 -14.10
CA SER A 332 37.07 8.21 -15.26
C SER A 332 37.68 7.00 -15.97
N ILE A 333 37.76 7.07 -17.29
CA ILE A 333 38.44 6.09 -18.12
C ILE A 333 39.56 6.77 -18.90
N GLU A 334 40.75 6.19 -18.82
CA GLU A 334 41.87 6.58 -19.65
C GLU A 334 41.80 5.83 -20.98
N VAL A 335 41.78 6.59 -22.08
CA VAL A 335 41.71 6.04 -23.43
C VAL A 335 42.32 7.03 -24.40
N GLN A 336 43.04 6.51 -25.39
CA GLN A 336 43.51 7.34 -26.49
C GLN A 336 42.30 7.83 -27.30
N LYS A 337 42.22 9.15 -27.49
CA LYS A 337 41.12 9.78 -28.22
C LYS A 337 41.39 9.72 -29.72
N GLU A 338 40.50 9.04 -30.44
CA GLU A 338 40.54 8.95 -31.90
C GLU A 338 39.23 9.48 -32.47
N ILE A 339 39.28 10.22 -33.58
CA ILE A 339 38.06 10.72 -34.23
C ILE A 339 37.28 9.54 -34.80
N ALA A 340 35.99 9.50 -34.50
CA ALA A 340 35.10 8.48 -35.02
C ALA A 340 34.86 8.65 -36.52
N LYS A 341 34.77 7.53 -37.23
CA LYS A 341 34.46 7.49 -38.66
C LYS A 341 32.96 7.60 -38.96
N ASN A 342 32.10 7.47 -37.94
CA ASN A 342 30.64 7.50 -38.05
C ASN A 342 30.10 8.74 -37.34
N GLU A 343 29.06 9.36 -37.87
CA GLU A 343 28.43 10.57 -37.32
C GLU A 343 27.53 10.28 -36.10
N ASP A 344 27.00 9.06 -35.97
CA ASP A 344 26.02 8.69 -34.92
C ASP A 344 26.60 8.30 -33.55
N VAL A 345 27.85 8.68 -33.24
CA VAL A 345 28.54 8.14 -32.04
C VAL A 345 27.90 8.61 -30.74
N ILE A 346 27.46 9.87 -30.67
CA ILE A 346 26.81 10.45 -29.49
C ILE A 346 25.52 9.69 -29.14
N GLU A 347 24.70 9.37 -30.13
CA GLU A 347 23.46 8.59 -29.92
C GLU A 347 23.78 7.15 -29.49
N GLY A 348 24.82 6.55 -30.07
CA GLY A 348 25.35 5.26 -29.62
C GLY A 348 25.82 5.29 -28.16
N ILE A 349 26.46 6.37 -27.72
CA ILE A 349 26.88 6.57 -26.33
C ILE A 349 25.66 6.70 -25.43
N LYS A 350 24.71 7.59 -25.73
CA LYS A 350 23.48 7.77 -24.95
C LYS A 350 22.71 6.46 -24.79
N LYS A 351 22.55 5.69 -25.87
CA LYS A 351 21.88 4.37 -25.87
C LYS A 351 22.58 3.36 -24.97
N ASN A 352 23.91 3.42 -24.86
CA ASN A 352 24.62 2.56 -23.91
C ASN A 352 24.47 3.11 -22.49
N LEU A 353 24.68 4.40 -22.26
CA LEU A 353 24.55 5.01 -20.93
C LEU A 353 23.16 4.82 -20.30
N SER A 354 22.09 4.80 -21.09
CA SER A 354 20.72 4.60 -20.59
C SER A 354 20.41 3.18 -20.06
N LYS A 355 21.27 2.18 -20.33
CA LYS A 355 21.05 0.79 -19.89
C LYS A 355 21.47 0.59 -18.45
N THR A 356 20.54 0.75 -17.52
CA THR A 356 20.80 0.58 -16.07
C THR A 356 20.65 -0.85 -15.56
N GLY A 357 19.97 -1.74 -16.31
CA GLY A 357 19.81 -3.14 -15.93
C GLY A 357 19.11 -3.31 -14.58
N ASN A 358 19.71 -4.12 -13.71
CA ASN A 358 19.15 -4.48 -12.38
C ASN A 358 19.52 -3.47 -11.28
N THR A 359 20.20 -2.37 -11.59
CA THR A 359 20.46 -1.32 -10.59
C THR A 359 19.15 -0.67 -10.14
N PRO A 360 19.10 0.00 -8.98
CA PRO A 360 17.90 0.71 -8.55
C PRO A 360 17.64 1.99 -9.36
N PHE A 361 18.41 2.29 -10.41
CA PHE A 361 18.34 3.57 -11.12
C PHE A 361 17.61 3.50 -12.46
N ILE A 362 17.04 4.64 -12.85
CA ILE A 362 16.57 4.95 -14.20
C ILE A 362 17.22 6.27 -14.67
N VAL A 363 17.74 6.28 -15.90
CA VAL A 363 18.41 7.46 -16.45
C VAL A 363 17.37 8.35 -17.12
N ASP A 364 17.16 9.54 -16.56
CA ASP A 364 16.21 10.53 -17.13
C ASP A 364 16.91 11.56 -18.00
N GLU A 365 18.18 11.85 -17.73
CA GLU A 365 18.93 12.86 -18.44
C GLU A 365 20.35 12.37 -18.73
N ILE A 366 20.82 12.60 -19.96
CA ILE A 366 22.20 12.34 -20.36
C ILE A 366 22.74 13.58 -21.07
N SER A 367 23.71 14.25 -20.47
CA SER A 367 24.48 15.31 -21.11
C SER A 367 25.85 14.78 -21.54
N ILE A 368 26.28 15.15 -22.75
CA ILE A 368 27.59 14.76 -23.29
C ILE A 368 28.31 16.02 -23.74
N ASN A 369 29.42 16.33 -23.07
CA ASN A 369 30.22 17.54 -23.28
C ASN A 369 31.58 17.15 -23.85
N PHE A 370 31.62 16.84 -25.15
CA PHE A 370 32.84 16.48 -25.87
C PHE A 370 33.24 17.58 -26.85
N THR A 371 34.54 17.79 -27.04
CA THR A 371 35.05 18.78 -28.00
C THR A 371 34.96 18.31 -29.45
N ASN A 372 34.97 16.99 -29.68
CA ASN A 372 34.94 16.36 -31.00
C ASN A 372 34.10 15.08 -30.97
N ASN A 373 33.83 14.52 -32.15
CA ASN A 373 33.15 13.25 -32.31
C ASN A 373 34.12 12.07 -32.06
N TRP A 374 34.39 11.77 -30.79
CA TRP A 374 35.38 10.76 -30.39
C TRP A 374 34.85 9.33 -30.49
N PHE A 375 35.67 8.42 -31.04
CA PHE A 375 35.41 6.98 -30.96
C PHE A 375 35.61 6.49 -29.54
N LEU A 376 34.60 5.79 -29.00
CA LEU A 376 34.69 5.11 -27.73
C LEU A 376 34.03 3.73 -27.83
N ALA A 377 34.78 2.69 -27.46
CA ALA A 377 34.29 1.33 -27.51
C ALA A 377 33.10 1.15 -26.54
N SER A 378 32.03 0.50 -27.00
CA SER A 378 30.84 0.19 -26.17
C SER A 378 31.19 -0.53 -24.87
N SER A 379 32.25 -1.36 -24.85
CA SER A 379 32.75 -2.01 -23.64
C SER A 379 33.21 -1.00 -22.59
N LYS A 380 33.92 0.06 -22.99
CA LYS A 380 34.39 1.12 -22.10
C LYS A 380 33.27 2.00 -21.57
N ILE A 381 32.28 2.31 -22.41
CA ILE A 381 31.05 3.02 -21.98
C ILE A 381 30.26 2.18 -20.96
N ASN A 382 30.12 0.89 -21.22
CA ASN A 382 29.42 -0.02 -20.31
C ASN A 382 30.19 -0.21 -18.98
N GLU A 383 31.52 -0.25 -19.03
CA GLU A 383 32.40 -0.36 -17.86
C GLU A 383 32.29 0.87 -16.96
N ILE A 384 32.49 2.08 -17.51
CA ILE A 384 32.43 3.33 -16.71
C ILE A 384 31.02 3.57 -16.14
N ARG A 385 29.97 3.26 -16.92
CA ARG A 385 28.57 3.32 -16.46
C ARG A 385 28.33 2.37 -15.29
N ARG A 386 28.80 1.13 -15.38
CA ARG A 386 28.63 0.15 -14.30
C ARG A 386 29.31 0.65 -13.02
N ILE A 387 30.58 1.07 -13.13
CA ILE A 387 31.37 1.55 -11.98
C ILE A 387 30.70 2.76 -11.32
N VAL A 388 30.29 3.78 -12.10
CA VAL A 388 29.71 4.99 -11.51
C VAL A 388 28.38 4.71 -10.81
N LEU A 389 27.54 3.82 -11.37
CA LEU A 389 26.27 3.43 -10.75
C LEU A 389 26.46 2.53 -9.53
N GLU A 390 27.44 1.62 -9.53
CA GLU A 390 27.82 0.83 -8.35
C GLU A 390 28.30 1.74 -7.20
N ASN A 391 29.20 2.68 -7.50
CA ASN A 391 29.65 3.67 -6.52
C ASN A 391 28.49 4.52 -5.98
N LEU A 392 27.51 4.86 -6.82
CA LEU A 392 26.35 5.63 -6.40
C LEU A 392 25.45 4.83 -5.44
N ILE A 393 25.30 3.52 -5.63
CA ILE A 393 24.62 2.64 -4.67
C ILE A 393 25.34 2.69 -3.31
N ASP A 394 26.66 2.54 -3.31
CA ASP A 394 27.46 2.53 -2.08
C ASP A 394 27.36 3.87 -1.33
N VAL A 395 27.43 5.00 -2.04
CA VAL A 395 27.25 6.33 -1.44
C VAL A 395 25.89 6.46 -0.79
N ARG A 396 24.81 6.01 -1.45
CA ARG A 396 23.46 6.05 -0.87
C ARG A 396 23.33 5.19 0.37
N ILE A 397 23.88 3.98 0.36
CA ILE A 397 23.83 3.05 1.52
C ILE A 397 24.62 3.63 2.69
N ASN A 398 25.84 4.14 2.44
CA ASN A 398 26.70 4.69 3.48
C ASN A 398 26.17 6.01 4.06
N SER A 399 25.38 6.75 3.28
CA SER A 399 24.75 8.01 3.73
C SER A 399 23.43 7.81 4.46
N TYR A 400 22.89 6.59 4.50
CA TYR A 400 21.69 6.31 5.27
C TYR A 400 22.01 6.36 6.77
N HIS A 401 21.33 7.27 7.48
CA HIS A 401 21.39 7.37 8.93
C HIS A 401 20.00 7.12 9.51
N ARG A 402 19.92 6.21 10.47
CA ARG A 402 18.69 6.01 11.25
C ARG A 402 18.46 7.25 12.11
N GLU A 403 17.23 7.76 12.12
CA GLU A 403 16.84 8.82 13.06
C GLU A 403 16.96 8.34 14.50
N GLU A 404 17.78 9.04 15.27
CA GLU A 404 17.94 8.84 16.71
C GLU A 404 17.21 9.97 17.44
N PHE A 405 16.32 9.60 18.36
CA PHE A 405 15.60 10.56 19.19
C PHE A 405 15.85 10.27 20.66
N LYS A 406 16.58 11.16 21.33
CA LYS A 406 16.81 11.03 22.76
C LYS A 406 15.56 11.48 23.51
N LEU A 407 14.93 10.54 24.19
CA LEU A 407 13.78 10.82 25.03
C LEU A 407 14.22 11.63 26.25
N ASN A 408 13.63 12.80 26.42
CA ASN A 408 13.82 13.62 27.60
C ASN A 408 12.69 13.36 28.57
N LYS A 409 13.02 13.23 29.87
CA LYS A 409 12.00 13.08 30.89
C LYS A 409 11.10 14.31 30.91
N THR A 410 9.80 14.07 30.80
CA THR A 410 8.76 15.10 30.80
C THR A 410 8.08 15.19 32.16
N THR A 411 7.62 16.38 32.52
CA THR A 411 6.79 16.64 33.72
C THR A 411 5.36 17.04 33.36
N HIS A 412 5.00 16.97 32.07
CA HIS A 412 3.66 17.32 31.60
C HIS A 412 2.61 16.42 32.30
N PRO A 413 1.60 17.01 32.96
CA PRO A 413 0.57 16.23 33.64
C PRO A 413 -0.31 15.52 32.61
N TYR A 414 -0.75 14.30 32.95
CA TYR A 414 -1.73 13.60 32.12
C TYR A 414 -3.03 14.41 32.06
N PRO A 415 -3.69 14.55 30.90
CA PRO A 415 -4.79 15.50 30.69
C PRO A 415 -6.07 15.14 31.46
N ILE A 416 -6.17 13.93 32.02
CA ILE A 416 -7.33 13.48 32.79
C ILE A 416 -6.99 13.47 34.28
N THR A 417 -7.80 14.17 35.09
CA THR A 417 -7.62 14.30 36.54
C THR A 417 -8.47 13.30 37.36
N SER A 418 -9.38 12.55 36.74
CA SER A 418 -10.20 11.51 37.39
C SER A 418 -10.53 10.38 36.41
N LEU A 419 -10.40 9.12 36.87
CA LEU A 419 -10.69 7.91 36.10
C LEU A 419 -12.18 7.68 35.83
#